data_AF-A0A7R9LZY3-F1
#
_entry.id   AF-A0A7R9LZY3-F1
#
_cell.length_a   1.000
_cell.length_b   1.000
_cell.length_c   1.000
_cell.angle_alpha   90.00
_cell.angle_beta   90.00
_cell.angle_gamma   90.00
#
_symmetry.space_group_name_H-M   'P 1'
#
loop_
_entity.id
_entity.type
_entity.pdbx_description
1 polymer ?
#
loop_
_entity_poly.entity_id
_entity_poly.type
_entity_poly.pdbx_seq_one_letter_code
_entity_poly.pdbx_strand_id
1 'polypeptide(L)'
;YMSQGNYAKMNGLPLFMDFGPQVLDGNEWTQIFSPYNPKPEFIRLWYQQKSTGGMSQGEFAWPAQDFIGGLNNFYNKGGLKVGCAYSGFNSFYKEGGWGDFPWSIPVNTNNFQQTLDLALQHTDVVQVATWNDYGEGTQIEPTLEFQYQFL
;
A
#
# COMPACT_ATOMS: atom_id res chain seq x y z
N TYR A 1 18.99 -9.23 3.46
CA TYR A 1 18.08 -9.35 2.30
C TYR A 1 18.28 -8.26 1.26
N MET A 2 18.43 -6.98 1.64
CA MET A 2 18.59 -5.86 0.69
C MET A 2 19.75 -5.97 -0.32
N SER A 3 20.75 -6.81 -0.05
CA SER A 3 21.86 -7.09 -0.96
C SER A 3 21.59 -8.17 -2.01
N GLN A 4 20.44 -8.85 -1.95
CA GLN A 4 20.10 -9.92 -2.91
C GLN A 4 19.65 -9.34 -4.25
N GLY A 5 19.96 -10.02 -5.35
CA GLY A 5 19.67 -9.54 -6.71
C GLY A 5 18.17 -9.46 -7.05
N ASN A 6 17.33 -10.21 -6.34
CA ASN A 6 15.87 -10.20 -6.46
C ASN A 6 15.18 -9.23 -5.47
N TYR A 7 15.94 -8.45 -4.71
CA TYR A 7 15.35 -7.45 -3.83
C TYR A 7 14.78 -6.29 -4.66
N ALA A 8 13.51 -5.96 -4.41
CA ALA A 8 12.82 -4.90 -5.16
C ALA A 8 13.51 -3.55 -4.98
N LYS A 9 13.60 -2.79 -6.06
CA LYS A 9 14.19 -1.45 -6.07
C LYS A 9 13.26 -0.44 -6.69
N MET A 10 13.30 0.78 -6.18
CA MET A 10 12.63 1.95 -6.73
C MET A 10 13.67 3.07 -6.80
N ASN A 11 13.72 3.80 -7.92
CA ASN A 11 14.76 4.82 -8.19
C ASN A 11 16.20 4.29 -8.03
N GLY A 12 16.42 2.99 -8.26
CA GLY A 12 17.72 2.32 -8.08
C GLY A 12 18.09 1.99 -6.62
N LEU A 13 17.27 2.39 -5.64
CA LEU A 13 17.47 2.14 -4.22
C LEU A 13 16.64 0.95 -3.73
N PRO A 14 17.08 0.21 -2.68
CA PRO A 14 16.27 -0.84 -2.06
C PRO A 14 14.91 -0.28 -1.62
N LEU A 15 13.80 -0.87 -2.06
CA LEU A 15 12.47 -0.45 -1.65
C LEU A 15 12.17 -0.91 -0.21
N PHE A 16 11.63 -0.02 0.62
CA PHE A 16 11.10 -0.36 1.93
C PHE A 16 9.73 0.31 2.10
N MET A 17 8.68 -0.49 2.21
CA MET A 17 7.31 -0.02 2.40
C MET A 17 6.87 -0.32 3.83
N ASP A 18 6.34 0.66 4.56
CA ASP A 18 5.81 0.46 5.91
C ASP A 18 4.34 0.88 6.03
N PHE A 19 3.51 -0.10 6.42
CA PHE A 19 2.08 0.06 6.64
C PHE A 19 1.76 0.77 7.95
N GLY A 20 2.57 0.56 9.00
CA GLY A 20 2.28 1.00 10.35
C GLY A 20 3.37 1.89 10.97
N PRO A 21 3.87 2.93 10.29
CA PRO A 21 5.04 3.68 10.75
C PRO A 21 4.82 4.47 12.04
N GLN A 22 3.58 4.63 12.49
CA GLN A 22 3.16 5.40 13.67
C GLN A 22 3.65 4.88 15.02
N VAL A 23 4.21 3.68 15.08
CA VAL A 23 4.83 3.16 16.31
C VAL A 23 6.14 3.87 16.63
N LEU A 24 6.82 4.39 15.61
CA LEU A 24 8.11 5.05 15.70
C LEU A 24 8.02 6.52 15.28
N ASP A 25 8.90 7.36 15.82
CA ASP A 25 9.06 8.75 15.41
C ASP A 25 10.16 8.94 14.35
N GLY A 26 10.25 10.17 13.81
CA GLY A 26 11.21 10.49 12.75
C GLY A 26 12.69 10.34 13.15
N ASN A 27 13.04 10.51 14.43
CA ASN A 27 14.40 10.30 14.92
C ASN A 27 14.71 8.80 14.99
N GLU A 28 13.76 7.99 15.45
CA GLU A 28 13.88 6.53 15.48
C GLU A 28 14.04 5.97 14.06
N TRP A 29 13.24 6.44 13.09
CA TRP A 29 13.41 6.09 11.68
C TRP A 29 14.78 6.49 11.13
N THR A 30 15.29 7.66 11.52
CA THR A 30 16.63 8.11 11.15
C THR A 30 17.71 7.17 11.71
N GLN A 31 17.56 6.72 12.96
CA GLN A 31 18.49 5.79 13.59
C GLN A 31 18.43 4.40 12.93
N ILE A 32 17.23 3.88 12.66
CA ILE A 32 17.03 2.59 11.97
C ILE A 32 17.73 2.56 10.63
N PHE A 33 17.65 3.65 9.85
CA PHE A 33 18.27 3.70 8.53
C PHE A 33 19.74 4.18 8.54
N SER A 34 20.29 4.57 9.70
CA SER A 34 21.66 5.06 9.81
C SER A 34 22.77 4.08 9.35
N PRO A 35 22.67 2.74 9.55
CA PRO A 35 23.73 1.83 9.12
C PRO A 35 23.64 1.46 7.63
N TYR A 36 22.60 1.87 6.90
CA TYR A 36 22.38 1.49 5.51
C TYR A 36 22.99 2.51 4.55
N ASN A 37 23.78 2.02 3.59
CA ASN A 37 24.35 2.81 2.50
C ASN A 37 24.30 2.03 1.16
N PRO A 38 23.51 2.46 0.17
CA PRO A 38 22.60 3.61 0.24
C PRO A 38 21.42 3.35 1.19
N LYS A 39 20.79 4.42 1.68
CA LYS A 39 19.52 4.32 2.41
C LYS A 39 18.42 3.79 1.48
N PRO A 40 17.42 3.05 1.98
CA PRO A 40 16.33 2.55 1.16
C PRO A 40 15.43 3.70 0.66
N GLU A 41 14.74 3.45 -0.45
CA GLU A 41 13.59 4.24 -0.87
C GLU A 41 12.43 3.93 0.10
N PHE A 42 12.29 4.76 1.13
CA PHE A 42 11.28 4.55 2.16
C PHE A 42 9.93 5.14 1.72
N ILE A 43 8.93 4.27 1.56
CA ILE A 43 7.55 4.65 1.20
C ILE A 43 6.63 4.27 2.36
N ARG A 44 5.93 5.25 2.93
CA ARG A 44 5.02 5.05 4.06
C ARG A 44 3.57 4.86 3.62
N LEU A 45 2.73 4.35 4.50
CA LEU A 45 1.29 4.43 4.31
C LEU A 45 0.82 5.89 4.19
N TRP A 46 -0.16 6.11 3.31
CA TRP A 46 -0.86 7.39 3.20
C TRP A 46 -1.37 7.90 4.57
N TYR A 47 -1.41 9.22 4.74
CA TYR A 47 -1.73 9.92 6.00
C TYR A 47 -0.74 9.75 7.17
N GLN A 48 0.36 9.00 7.01
CA GLN A 48 1.34 8.79 8.08
C GLN A 48 2.60 9.69 8.03
N GLN A 49 2.53 10.85 7.36
CA GLN A 49 3.70 11.72 7.17
C GLN A 49 4.38 12.15 8.47
N LYS A 50 3.57 12.43 9.50
CA LYS A 50 4.07 12.92 10.79
C LYS A 50 4.91 11.86 11.52
N SER A 51 4.64 10.58 11.27
CA SER A 51 5.30 9.45 11.93
C SER A 51 6.73 9.23 11.43
N THR A 52 7.01 9.52 10.16
CA THR A 52 8.30 9.19 9.54
C THR A 52 9.32 10.33 9.54
N GLY A 53 8.95 11.51 10.04
CA GLY A 53 9.75 12.73 9.87
C GLY A 53 10.08 12.98 8.38
N GLY A 54 11.33 13.36 8.10
CA GLY A 54 11.82 13.58 6.73
C GLY A 54 12.38 12.33 6.02
N MET A 55 12.24 11.14 6.59
CA MET A 55 12.87 9.93 6.04
C MET A 55 12.11 9.32 4.87
N SER A 56 10.78 9.42 4.87
CA SER A 56 9.94 8.86 3.80
C SER A 56 10.01 9.74 2.54
N GLN A 57 10.25 9.11 1.39
CA GLN A 57 10.35 9.76 0.08
C GLN A 57 9.00 9.83 -0.65
N GLY A 58 8.08 8.94 -0.31
CA GLY A 58 6.75 8.89 -0.90
C GLY A 58 5.74 8.24 0.01
N GLU A 59 4.57 7.94 -0.56
CA GLU A 59 3.52 7.21 0.14
C GLU A 59 2.81 6.22 -0.78
N PHE A 60 2.21 5.21 -0.17
CA PHE A 60 1.39 4.21 -0.85
C PHE A 60 -0.03 4.19 -0.28
N ALA A 61 -1.01 3.90 -1.13
CA ALA A 61 -2.41 3.80 -0.73
C ALA A 61 -2.80 2.38 -0.29
N TRP A 62 -3.88 2.28 0.49
CA TRP A 62 -4.60 1.05 0.82
C TRP A 62 -6.07 1.23 0.42
N PRO A 63 -6.93 0.18 0.38
CA PRO A 63 -8.36 0.37 0.15
C PRO A 63 -8.96 1.47 1.03
N ALA A 64 -9.74 2.34 0.39
CA ALA A 64 -10.37 3.49 1.03
C ALA A 64 -11.87 3.29 1.08
N GLN A 65 -12.52 3.75 2.15
CA GLN A 65 -13.96 3.55 2.39
C GLN A 65 -14.85 4.15 1.30
N ASP A 66 -14.43 5.26 0.69
CA ASP A 66 -15.09 5.92 -0.43
C ASP A 66 -14.59 5.43 -1.80
N PHE A 67 -13.90 4.29 -1.83
CA PHE A 67 -13.45 3.57 -3.02
C PHE A 67 -12.60 4.46 -3.97
N ILE A 68 -13.10 4.73 -5.18
CA ILE A 68 -12.45 5.61 -6.16
C ILE A 68 -12.32 7.05 -5.65
N GLY A 69 -13.24 7.52 -4.80
CA GLY A 69 -13.14 8.84 -4.17
C GLY A 69 -11.83 9.01 -3.39
N GLY A 70 -11.48 8.00 -2.60
CA GLY A 70 -10.30 8.02 -1.74
C GLY A 70 -9.02 7.88 -2.52
N LEU A 71 -9.00 7.01 -3.54
CA LEU A 71 -7.87 6.92 -4.47
C LEU A 71 -7.66 8.22 -5.24
N ASN A 72 -8.72 8.87 -5.73
CA ASN A 72 -8.61 10.19 -6.35
C ASN A 72 -8.05 11.23 -5.39
N ASN A 73 -8.48 11.22 -4.12
CA ASN A 73 -7.91 12.11 -3.11
C ASN A 73 -6.41 11.84 -2.91
N PHE A 74 -5.99 10.57 -2.84
CA PHE A 74 -4.59 10.18 -2.73
C PHE A 74 -3.74 10.67 -3.92
N TYR A 75 -4.21 10.43 -5.15
CA TYR A 75 -3.50 10.80 -6.39
C TYR A 75 -3.48 12.32 -6.64
N ASN A 76 -4.50 13.06 -6.17
CA ASN A 76 -4.54 14.52 -6.29
C ASN A 76 -3.57 15.24 -5.33
N LYS A 77 -2.89 14.53 -4.42
CA LYS A 77 -1.81 15.10 -3.60
C LYS A 77 -0.48 14.94 -4.33
N GLY A 78 0.38 15.94 -4.23
CA GLY A 78 1.75 15.86 -4.76
C GLY A 78 2.64 14.86 -4.01
N GLY A 79 3.87 14.71 -4.52
CA GLY A 79 4.88 13.79 -3.99
C GLY A 79 4.91 12.44 -4.69
N LEU A 80 5.88 11.59 -4.35
CA LEU A 80 6.02 10.25 -4.90
C LEU A 80 4.88 9.33 -4.43
N LYS A 81 4.26 8.61 -5.36
CA LYS A 81 3.10 7.74 -5.10
C LYS A 81 3.36 6.33 -5.59
N VAL A 82 3.06 5.36 -4.73
CA VAL A 82 2.82 3.98 -5.14
C VAL A 82 1.31 3.75 -5.17
N GLY A 83 0.80 3.47 -6.37
CA GLY A 83 -0.62 3.27 -6.62
C GLY A 83 -1.14 2.01 -5.94
N CYS A 84 -2.46 1.86 -5.92
CA CYS A 84 -3.12 0.72 -5.28
C CYS A 84 -4.27 0.20 -6.15
N ALA A 85 -4.19 -1.07 -6.49
CA ALA A 85 -5.26 -1.84 -7.14
C ALA A 85 -5.78 -2.89 -6.16
N TYR A 86 -7.09 -3.00 -6.02
CA TYR A 86 -7.74 -3.93 -5.09
C TYR A 86 -9.11 -4.38 -5.59
N SER A 87 -9.45 -5.64 -5.32
CA SER A 87 -10.70 -6.29 -5.76
C SER A 87 -11.88 -6.04 -4.81
N GLY A 88 -11.60 -5.82 -3.53
CA GLY A 88 -12.58 -5.60 -2.47
C GLY A 88 -11.89 -5.16 -1.19
N PHE A 89 -12.65 -5.08 -0.10
CA PHE A 89 -12.14 -4.87 1.25
C PHE A 89 -13.18 -5.27 2.30
N ASN A 90 -12.73 -5.79 3.43
CA ASN A 90 -13.52 -6.03 4.62
C ASN A 90 -12.66 -5.68 5.83
N SER A 91 -13.05 -4.65 6.57
CA SER A 91 -12.26 -4.16 7.70
C SER A 91 -12.00 -5.26 8.74
N PHE A 92 -10.74 -5.49 9.09
CA PHE A 92 -10.31 -6.42 10.14
C PHE A 92 -9.86 -5.69 11.43
N TYR A 93 -10.22 -4.41 11.57
CA TYR A 93 -9.65 -3.56 12.62
C TYR A 93 -10.02 -3.99 14.04
N LYS A 94 -11.23 -4.52 14.25
CA LYS A 94 -11.68 -4.97 15.57
C LYS A 94 -10.90 -6.19 16.02
N GLU A 95 -10.80 -7.19 15.16
CA GLU A 95 -10.06 -8.43 15.34
C GLU A 95 -8.56 -8.17 15.45
N GLY A 96 -8.06 -7.16 14.74
CA GLY A 96 -6.68 -6.67 14.82
C GLY A 96 -6.35 -5.78 16.02
N GLY A 97 -7.34 -5.42 16.86
CA GLY A 97 -7.12 -4.57 18.04
C GLY A 97 -6.97 -3.07 17.78
N TRP A 98 -7.39 -2.59 16.61
CA TRP A 98 -7.32 -1.19 16.15
C TRP A 98 -8.64 -0.41 16.30
N GLY A 99 -9.64 -1.01 16.96
CA GLY A 99 -10.95 -0.40 17.22
C GLY A 99 -12.06 -0.94 16.33
N ASP A 100 -13.30 -0.56 16.65
CA ASP A 100 -14.50 -1.09 15.98
C ASP A 100 -15.02 -0.08 14.95
N PHE A 101 -14.48 -0.17 13.73
CA PHE A 101 -14.84 0.69 12.60
C PHE A 101 -15.19 -0.16 11.38
N PRO A 102 -16.35 -0.83 11.38
CA PRO A 102 -16.70 -1.78 10.34
C PRO A 102 -17.06 -1.08 9.03
N TRP A 103 -16.44 -1.51 7.95
CA TRP A 103 -16.83 -1.16 6.58
C TRP A 103 -16.31 -2.20 5.59
N SER A 104 -16.93 -2.25 4.42
CA SER A 104 -16.55 -3.21 3.39
C SER A 104 -16.87 -2.72 1.98
N ILE A 105 -16.13 -3.26 1.02
CA ILE A 105 -16.33 -3.16 -0.41
C ILE A 105 -16.39 -4.62 -0.90
N PRO A 106 -17.51 -5.06 -1.53
CA PRO A 106 -17.60 -6.42 -2.04
C PRO A 106 -16.48 -6.74 -3.04
N VAL A 107 -15.94 -7.96 -2.97
CA VAL A 107 -14.95 -8.46 -3.94
C VAL A 107 -15.57 -8.50 -5.33
N ASN A 108 -14.96 -7.83 -6.30
CA ASN A 108 -15.45 -7.76 -7.66
C ASN A 108 -14.31 -7.52 -8.67
N THR A 109 -14.36 -8.19 -9.81
CA THR A 109 -13.40 -8.03 -10.92
C THR A 109 -13.44 -6.62 -11.52
N ASN A 110 -14.61 -6.01 -11.59
CA ASN A 110 -14.77 -4.63 -12.03
C ASN A 110 -14.16 -3.62 -11.04
N ASN A 111 -14.09 -3.95 -9.74
CA ASN A 111 -13.41 -3.09 -8.77
C ASN A 111 -11.89 -3.12 -8.97
N PHE A 112 -11.34 -4.33 -9.18
CA PHE A 112 -9.93 -4.48 -9.49
C PHE A 112 -9.55 -3.74 -10.77
N GLN A 113 -10.32 -3.90 -11.85
CA GLN A 113 -10.09 -3.19 -13.10
C GLN A 113 -10.12 -1.66 -12.91
N GLN A 114 -11.16 -1.12 -12.26
CA GLN A 114 -11.28 0.34 -12.05
C GLN A 114 -10.14 0.92 -11.21
N THR A 115 -9.73 0.23 -10.15
CA THR A 115 -8.66 0.71 -9.27
C THR A 115 -7.29 0.59 -9.95
N LEU A 116 -7.06 -0.47 -10.72
CA LEU A 116 -5.85 -0.65 -11.53
C LEU A 116 -5.75 0.40 -12.63
N ASP A 117 -6.81 0.61 -13.40
CA ASP A 117 -6.85 1.62 -14.47
C ASP A 117 -6.60 3.02 -13.93
N LEU A 118 -7.18 3.34 -12.77
CA LEU A 118 -6.94 4.61 -12.12
C LEU A 118 -5.47 4.74 -11.67
N ALA A 119 -4.90 3.70 -11.05
CA ALA A 119 -3.51 3.73 -10.61
C ALA A 119 -2.54 3.93 -11.78
N LEU A 120 -2.76 3.23 -12.90
CA LEU A 120 -1.95 3.31 -14.11
C LEU A 120 -2.03 4.68 -14.81
N GLN A 121 -3.08 5.47 -14.56
CA GLN A 121 -3.18 6.85 -15.05
C GLN A 121 -2.34 7.85 -14.25
N HIS A 122 -1.91 7.49 -13.04
CA HIS A 122 -1.33 8.43 -12.08
C HIS A 122 0.10 8.09 -11.63
N THR A 123 0.55 6.85 -11.77
CA THR A 123 1.90 6.44 -11.32
C THR A 123 2.43 5.23 -12.08
N ASP A 124 3.76 5.17 -12.22
CA ASP A 124 4.48 4.06 -12.85
C ASP A 124 4.65 2.85 -11.92
N VAL A 125 4.37 3.01 -10.62
CA VAL A 125 4.52 1.93 -9.63
C VAL A 125 3.19 1.69 -8.95
N VAL A 126 2.62 0.51 -9.16
CA VAL A 126 1.33 0.09 -8.61
C VAL A 126 1.53 -1.13 -7.71
N GLN A 127 1.03 -1.06 -6.49
CA GLN A 127 0.89 -2.24 -5.64
C GLN A 127 -0.46 -2.90 -5.94
N VAL A 128 -0.48 -4.23 -5.90
CA VAL A 128 -1.72 -5.00 -5.86
C VAL A 128 -1.97 -5.36 -4.40
N ALA A 129 -3.03 -4.81 -3.82
CA ALA A 129 -3.53 -5.11 -2.49
C ALA A 129 -4.71 -6.07 -2.65
N THR A 130 -4.52 -7.38 -2.54
CA THR A 130 -3.30 -8.15 -2.26
C THR A 130 -3.24 -9.39 -3.13
N TRP A 131 -2.14 -10.16 -3.08
CA TRP A 131 -2.17 -11.51 -3.62
C TRP A 131 -3.21 -12.37 -2.88
N ASN A 132 -3.14 -12.47 -1.56
CA ASN A 132 -3.84 -13.51 -0.80
C ASN A 132 -4.31 -13.11 0.61
N ASP A 133 -4.63 -11.85 0.87
CA ASP A 133 -5.28 -11.46 2.12
C ASP A 133 -6.81 -11.70 2.03
N TYR A 134 -7.17 -12.94 2.35
CA TYR A 134 -8.56 -13.38 2.46
C TYR A 134 -9.28 -12.80 3.69
N GLY A 135 -8.55 -12.39 4.73
CA GLY A 135 -9.14 -11.84 5.95
C GLY A 135 -9.74 -10.46 5.70
N GLU A 136 -9.03 -9.65 4.92
CA GLU A 136 -9.51 -8.34 4.46
C GLU A 136 -10.23 -8.39 3.12
N GLY A 137 -10.39 -9.56 2.48
CA GLY A 137 -11.12 -9.67 1.22
C GLY A 137 -10.49 -8.86 0.08
N THR A 138 -9.17 -8.74 0.04
CA THR A 138 -8.44 -7.97 -0.98
C THR A 138 -7.74 -8.86 -2.00
N GLN A 139 -7.80 -10.18 -1.83
CA GLN A 139 -7.07 -11.16 -2.64
C GLN A 139 -7.40 -11.08 -4.15
N ILE A 140 -6.38 -11.36 -4.97
CA ILE A 140 -6.49 -11.68 -6.40
C ILE A 140 -6.03 -13.09 -6.76
N GLU A 141 -5.49 -13.84 -5.78
CA GLU A 141 -5.12 -15.24 -5.93
C GLU A 141 -6.33 -16.04 -6.43
N PRO A 142 -6.15 -16.90 -7.45
CA PRO A 142 -7.25 -17.69 -8.00
C PRO A 142 -8.01 -18.51 -6.94
N THR A 143 -9.33 -18.36 -6.93
CA THR A 143 -10.25 -19.14 -6.07
C THR A 143 -11.25 -19.94 -6.90
N LEU A 144 -12.09 -20.76 -6.25
CA LEU A 144 -13.17 -21.47 -6.96
C LEU A 144 -14.22 -20.50 -7.51
N GLU A 145 -14.47 -19.41 -6.79
CA GLU A 145 -15.47 -18.38 -7.10
C GLU A 145 -15.03 -17.48 -8.25
N PHE A 146 -13.77 -17.07 -8.27
CA PHE A 146 -13.25 -16.09 -9.23
C PHE A 146 -12.33 -16.68 -10.30
N GLN A 147 -11.88 -17.93 -10.14
CA GLN A 147 -10.94 -18.57 -11.05
C GLN A 147 -9.77 -17.63 -11.37
N TYR A 148 -9.50 -17.34 -12.64
CA TYR A 148 -8.42 -16.47 -13.09
C TYR A 148 -8.89 -15.06 -13.48
N GLN A 149 -10.07 -14.62 -13.06
CA GLN A 149 -10.68 -13.39 -13.57
C GLN A 149 -9.95 -12.08 -13.20
N PHE A 150 -8.93 -12.14 -12.33
CA PHE A 150 -8.09 -11.00 -11.95
C PHE A 150 -6.73 -10.94 -12.68
N LEU A 151 -6.41 -11.92 -13.54
CA LEU A 151 -5.11 -12.08 -14.20
C LEU A 151 -5.13 -11.75 -15.70
#